data_AF-A0AAU5UAV2-F1
#
_entry.id   AF-A0AAU5UAV2-F1
#
_cell.length_a   1.000
_cell.length_b   1.000
_cell.length_c   1.000
_cell.angle_alpha   90.00
_cell.angle_beta   90.00
_cell.angle_gamma   90.00
#
_symmetry.space_group_name_H-M   'P 1'
#
loop_
_entity.id
_entity.type
_entity.pdbx_description
1 polymer ?
#
loop_
_entity_poly.entity_id
_entity_poly.type
_entity_poly.pdbx_seq_one_letter_code
_entity_poly.pdbx_strand_id
1 'polypeptide(L)'
;MYLGVAAYGGRDMLRDSRHQVASFVRWARGRGYHVQAVIAGGTNPPYLGVLPQYQHLAIGEFTKVLDYNRAVPDNARFDGVNVDIEPYLLPEWKEPGTTLPTIWLDLLAKFVHLRDVSGQRLLVGPAIPFWFDSSDCCTAITWHGKTAPLSDHAQDLTDYVALMDYTETAAGIISRAEHEIAYAAAIGKPRSVVIGVESKDLSGTSDPETVTFYEEGRTYMEAELDKVYSALGGTPAFAGIAMHHYGGLLLLPSVWGEGGVYYPS
;
A
#
# COMPACT_ATOMS: atom_id res chain seq x y z
N MET A 1 4.93 -1.39 8.96
CA MET A 1 4.32 -0.10 9.33
C MET A 1 4.48 0.82 8.15
N TYR A 2 3.41 1.47 7.72
CA TYR A 2 3.41 2.38 6.58
C TYR A 2 3.46 3.81 7.10
N LEU A 3 4.53 4.54 6.81
CA LEU A 3 4.73 5.93 7.23
C LEU A 3 4.68 6.87 6.03
N GLY A 4 3.68 7.74 5.97
CA GLY A 4 3.62 8.82 4.96
C GLY A 4 4.83 9.75 5.05
N VAL A 5 5.47 10.03 3.91
CA VAL A 5 6.68 10.89 3.83
C VAL A 5 6.47 12.20 3.08
N ALA A 6 5.20 12.55 2.83
CA ALA A 6 4.80 13.85 2.30
C ALA A 6 5.16 14.99 3.28
N ALA A 7 5.08 16.23 2.79
CA ALA A 7 5.30 17.38 3.64
C ALA A 7 4.22 17.48 4.74
N TYR A 8 4.64 17.79 5.97
CA TYR A 8 3.73 17.97 7.11
C TYR A 8 3.95 19.34 7.74
N GLY A 9 2.90 20.16 7.81
CA GLY A 9 3.01 21.54 8.31
C GLY A 9 4.03 22.39 7.53
N GLY A 10 4.15 22.18 6.22
CA GLY A 10 5.11 22.86 5.35
C GLY A 10 6.56 22.38 5.47
N ARG A 11 6.83 21.33 6.25
CA ARG A 11 8.17 20.76 6.43
C ARG A 11 8.34 19.48 5.62
N ASP A 12 9.48 19.32 4.97
CA ASP A 12 9.86 18.05 4.36
C ASP A 12 10.33 17.08 5.44
N MET A 13 9.51 16.07 5.74
CA MET A 13 9.77 15.17 6.87
C MET A 13 11.09 14.41 6.76
N LEU A 14 11.57 14.10 5.55
CA LEU A 14 12.81 13.34 5.34
C LEU A 14 14.08 14.22 5.32
N ARG A 15 13.91 15.54 5.21
CA ARG A 15 15.01 16.51 5.17
C ARG A 15 15.03 17.38 6.42
N ASP A 16 13.97 18.14 6.67
CA ASP A 16 13.86 19.11 7.76
C ASP A 16 13.62 18.44 9.12
N SER A 17 12.90 17.32 9.12
CA SER A 17 12.56 16.54 10.32
C SER A 17 13.25 15.17 10.35
N ARG A 18 14.40 15.04 9.64
CA ARG A 18 15.12 13.76 9.49
C ARG A 18 15.43 13.10 10.83
N HIS A 19 15.81 13.87 11.83
CA HIS A 19 16.15 13.32 13.16
C HIS A 19 14.94 12.68 13.84
N GLN A 20 13.75 13.28 13.72
CA GLN A 20 12.51 12.76 14.27
C GLN A 20 12.10 11.48 13.55
N VAL A 21 12.16 11.46 12.21
CA VAL A 21 11.88 10.25 11.41
C VAL A 21 12.86 9.14 11.77
N ALA A 22 14.16 9.44 11.86
CA ALA A 22 15.18 8.45 12.24
C ALA A 22 14.97 7.90 13.65
N SER A 23 14.55 8.74 14.59
CA SER A 23 14.22 8.31 15.95
C SER A 23 13.01 7.36 15.94
N PHE A 24 11.96 7.68 15.18
CA PHE A 24 10.78 6.84 15.05
C PHE A 24 11.10 5.50 14.38
N VAL A 25 11.78 5.50 13.24
CA VAL A 25 12.16 4.28 12.53
C VAL A 25 13.03 3.39 13.41
N ARG A 26 13.98 3.97 14.14
CA ARG A 26 14.79 3.21 15.11
C ARG A 26 13.96 2.62 16.24
N TRP A 27 13.02 3.39 16.79
CA TRP A 27 12.11 2.91 17.83
C TRP A 27 11.27 1.72 17.33
N ALA A 28 10.74 1.81 16.10
CA ALA A 28 9.91 0.79 15.49
C ALA A 28 10.71 -0.48 15.21
N ARG A 29 11.86 -0.35 14.56
CA ARG A 29 12.77 -1.48 14.28
C ARG A 29 13.28 -2.14 15.55
N GLY A 30 13.56 -1.36 16.59
CA GLY A 30 13.93 -1.87 17.91
C GLY A 30 12.84 -2.72 18.59
N ARG A 31 11.60 -2.68 18.09
CA ARG A 31 10.45 -3.50 18.52
C ARG A 31 10.11 -4.61 17.52
N GLY A 32 10.95 -4.83 16.51
CA GLY A 32 10.73 -5.84 15.47
C GLY A 32 9.79 -5.40 14.34
N TYR A 33 9.37 -4.13 14.29
CA TYR A 33 8.59 -3.63 13.16
C TYR A 33 9.48 -3.33 11.95
N HIS A 34 9.01 -3.71 10.77
CA HIS A 34 9.50 -3.16 9.50
C HIS A 34 8.77 -1.85 9.19
N VAL A 35 9.46 -0.87 8.62
CA VAL A 35 8.90 0.44 8.28
C VAL A 35 9.04 0.71 6.79
N GLN A 36 7.91 0.86 6.11
CA GLN A 36 7.79 1.25 4.72
C GLN A 36 7.48 2.75 4.63
N ALA A 37 8.23 3.49 3.81
CA ALA A 37 7.89 4.86 3.46
C ALA A 37 6.75 4.86 2.43
N VAL A 38 5.63 5.53 2.72
CA VAL A 38 4.54 5.70 1.77
C VAL A 38 4.77 6.96 0.96
N ILE A 39 4.94 6.80 -0.35
CA ILE A 39 5.07 7.92 -1.30
C ILE A 39 3.77 8.08 -2.08
N ALA A 40 3.43 9.32 -2.42
CA ALA A 40 2.13 9.69 -2.98
C ALA A 40 2.32 10.59 -4.22
N GLY A 41 3.24 10.21 -5.10
CA GLY A 41 3.48 10.87 -6.39
C GLY A 41 4.16 12.24 -6.32
N GLY A 42 4.53 12.73 -5.13
CA GLY A 42 5.05 14.08 -4.94
C GLY A 42 4.07 15.19 -5.36
N THR A 43 2.80 14.86 -5.58
CA THR A 43 1.75 15.77 -6.05
C THR A 43 0.59 15.80 -5.07
N ASN A 44 -0.25 16.84 -5.18
CA ASN A 44 -1.54 16.88 -4.52
C ASN A 44 -2.60 17.30 -5.55
N PRO A 45 -3.51 16.41 -5.97
CA PRO A 45 -3.71 15.04 -5.48
C PRO A 45 -2.63 14.02 -5.93
N PRO A 46 -2.47 12.87 -5.24
CA PRO A 46 -1.39 11.89 -5.49
C PRO A 46 -1.35 11.27 -6.89
N TYR A 47 -2.53 10.97 -7.45
CA TYR A 47 -2.65 10.29 -8.74
C TYR A 47 -2.08 11.10 -9.92
N LEU A 48 -1.88 12.42 -9.78
CA LEU A 48 -1.24 13.23 -10.80
C LEU A 48 0.22 12.84 -11.04
N GLY A 49 0.91 12.28 -10.05
CA GLY A 49 2.31 11.87 -10.15
C GLY A 49 2.58 10.83 -11.23
N VAL A 50 1.55 10.11 -11.71
CA VAL A 50 1.68 9.16 -12.83
C VAL A 50 1.87 9.86 -14.18
N LEU A 51 1.35 11.08 -14.33
CA LEU A 51 1.28 11.77 -15.62
C LEU A 51 2.68 12.25 -16.06
N PRO A 52 3.06 12.14 -17.34
CA PRO A 52 4.42 12.44 -17.80
C PRO A 52 4.95 13.82 -17.38
N GLN A 53 4.10 14.84 -17.35
CA GLN A 53 4.48 16.19 -16.93
C GLN A 53 4.80 16.30 -15.42
N TYR A 54 4.33 15.38 -14.59
CA TYR A 54 4.53 15.37 -13.14
C TYR A 54 5.39 14.20 -12.63
N GLN A 55 5.71 13.22 -13.47
CA GLN A 55 6.53 12.05 -13.08
C GLN A 55 7.87 12.41 -12.42
N HIS A 56 8.47 13.54 -12.81
CA HIS A 56 9.69 14.03 -12.17
C HIS A 56 9.54 14.31 -10.67
N LEU A 57 8.33 14.68 -10.21
CA LEU A 57 8.01 14.87 -8.79
C LEU A 57 7.91 13.53 -8.06
N ALA A 58 7.25 12.54 -8.66
CA ALA A 58 7.15 11.19 -8.12
C ALA A 58 8.53 10.52 -8.00
N ILE A 59 9.35 10.65 -9.05
CA ILE A 59 10.77 10.23 -9.07
C ILE A 59 11.56 10.96 -7.99
N GLY A 60 11.34 12.27 -7.82
CA GLY A 60 11.98 13.08 -6.78
C GLY A 60 11.63 12.61 -5.36
N GLU A 61 10.36 12.28 -5.11
CA GLU A 61 9.90 11.76 -3.81
C GLU A 61 10.48 10.37 -3.52
N PHE A 62 10.52 9.46 -4.50
CA PHE A 62 11.19 8.17 -4.35
C PHE A 62 12.69 8.33 -4.06
N THR A 63 13.37 9.20 -4.81
CA THR A 63 14.80 9.51 -4.61
C THR A 63 15.05 10.08 -3.21
N LYS A 64 14.13 10.89 -2.69
CA LYS A 64 14.21 11.43 -1.33
C LYS A 64 14.23 10.32 -0.27
N VAL A 65 13.52 9.20 -0.46
CA VAL A 65 13.59 8.04 0.44
C VAL A 65 14.97 7.37 0.37
N LEU A 66 15.52 7.20 -0.84
CA LEU A 66 16.87 6.65 -1.02
C LEU A 66 17.93 7.52 -0.33
N ASP A 67 17.83 8.85 -0.49
CA ASP A 67 18.75 9.80 0.12
C ASP A 67 18.62 9.81 1.65
N TYR A 68 17.40 9.73 2.18
CA TYR A 68 17.17 9.57 3.61
C TYR A 68 17.88 8.33 4.14
N ASN A 69 17.70 7.17 3.50
CA ASN A 69 18.32 5.93 3.95
C ASN A 69 19.85 6.02 3.91
N ARG A 70 20.44 6.67 2.91
CA ARG A 70 21.90 6.92 2.85
C ARG A 70 22.38 7.82 3.97
N ALA A 71 21.58 8.79 4.39
CA ALA A 71 21.96 9.80 5.38
C ALA A 71 21.78 9.34 6.84
N VAL A 72 21.17 8.18 7.09
CA VAL A 72 20.90 7.66 8.44
C VAL A 72 21.59 6.30 8.68
N PRO A 73 21.88 5.94 9.95
CA PRO A 73 22.40 4.62 10.29
C PRO A 73 21.44 3.49 9.90
N ASP A 74 21.97 2.29 9.66
CA ASP A 74 21.22 1.10 9.22
C ASP A 74 19.97 0.81 10.08
N ASN A 75 20.06 1.01 11.40
CA ASN A 75 18.94 0.77 12.32
C ASN A 75 17.84 1.84 12.28
N ALA A 76 17.99 2.88 11.46
CA ALA A 76 17.04 3.98 11.28
C ALA A 76 16.58 4.14 9.81
N ARG A 77 16.97 3.20 8.93
CA ARG A 77 16.56 3.15 7.52
C ARG A 77 15.16 2.55 7.38
N PHE A 78 14.43 3.02 6.37
CA PHE A 78 13.23 2.34 5.89
C PHE A 78 13.59 0.98 5.28
N ASP A 79 12.73 0.00 5.52
CA ASP A 79 12.77 -1.34 4.96
C ASP A 79 12.24 -1.40 3.53
N GLY A 80 11.32 -0.49 3.19
CA GLY A 80 10.70 -0.45 1.88
C GLY A 80 10.02 0.87 1.55
N VAL A 81 9.46 0.93 0.35
CA VAL A 81 8.60 1.98 -0.16
C VAL A 81 7.28 1.36 -0.58
N ASN A 82 6.20 1.92 -0.06
CA ASN A 82 4.84 1.67 -0.53
C ASN A 82 4.46 2.79 -1.51
N VAL A 83 4.17 2.45 -2.76
CA VAL A 83 3.78 3.42 -3.80
C VAL A 83 2.27 3.60 -3.79
N ASP A 84 1.80 4.75 -3.30
CA ASP A 84 0.39 5.10 -3.16
C ASP A 84 0.00 6.12 -4.25
N ILE A 85 0.16 5.70 -5.51
CA ILE A 85 -0.21 6.47 -6.69
C ILE A 85 -1.32 5.67 -7.38
N GLU A 86 -2.55 6.17 -7.27
CA GLU A 86 -3.78 5.53 -7.73
C GLU A 86 -4.26 6.13 -9.08
N PRO A 87 -3.66 5.75 -10.22
CA PRO A 87 -3.96 6.35 -11.53
C PRO A 87 -5.41 6.18 -11.96
N TYR A 88 -6.14 5.21 -11.41
CA TYR A 88 -7.54 4.96 -11.73
C TYR A 88 -8.50 6.05 -11.27
N LEU A 89 -8.03 6.97 -10.42
CA LEU A 89 -8.77 8.16 -10.04
C LEU A 89 -8.77 9.24 -11.13
N LEU A 90 -7.93 9.10 -12.16
CA LEU A 90 -7.97 9.97 -13.34
C LEU A 90 -9.17 9.60 -14.23
N PRO A 91 -9.95 10.59 -14.70
CA PRO A 91 -11.05 10.35 -15.65
C PRO A 91 -10.62 9.54 -16.87
N GLU A 92 -9.42 9.79 -17.39
CA GLU A 92 -8.83 9.15 -18.55
C GLU A 92 -8.59 7.64 -18.35
N TRP A 93 -8.65 7.12 -17.13
CA TRP A 93 -8.56 5.68 -16.87
C TRP A 93 -9.73 4.91 -17.47
N LYS A 94 -10.91 5.55 -17.50
CA LYS A 94 -12.15 4.91 -17.98
C LYS A 94 -12.30 5.01 -19.49
N GLU A 95 -11.43 5.76 -20.16
CA GLU A 95 -11.50 5.98 -21.60
C GLU A 95 -10.99 4.75 -22.37
N PRO A 96 -11.71 4.30 -23.42
CA PRO A 96 -11.24 3.21 -24.27
C PRO A 96 -9.85 3.51 -24.87
N GLY A 97 -8.94 2.54 -24.74
CA GLY A 97 -7.58 2.68 -25.27
C GLY A 97 -6.65 3.57 -24.43
N THR A 98 -7.02 3.86 -23.18
CA THR A 98 -6.13 4.55 -22.24
C THR A 98 -4.78 3.85 -22.13
N THR A 99 -3.72 4.65 -21.97
CA THR A 99 -2.34 4.18 -21.75
C THR A 99 -1.90 4.33 -20.30
N LEU A 100 -2.78 4.81 -19.41
CA LEU A 100 -2.45 5.00 -18.00
C LEU A 100 -1.96 3.73 -17.29
N PRO A 101 -2.51 2.51 -17.53
CA PRO A 101 -1.97 1.29 -16.93
C PRO A 101 -0.49 1.05 -17.29
N THR A 102 -0.11 1.22 -18.56
CA THR A 102 1.27 0.99 -19.00
C THR A 102 2.21 2.12 -18.56
N ILE A 103 1.75 3.37 -18.55
CA ILE A 103 2.52 4.51 -18.00
C ILE A 103 2.79 4.30 -16.50
N TRP A 104 1.82 3.77 -15.76
CA TRP A 104 1.99 3.44 -14.35
C TRP A 104 2.99 2.30 -14.13
N LEU A 105 2.93 1.23 -14.95
CA LEU A 105 3.93 0.16 -14.93
C LEU A 105 5.34 0.68 -15.25
N ASP A 106 5.48 1.58 -16.21
CA ASP A 106 6.77 2.22 -16.54
C ASP A 106 7.31 3.06 -15.36
N LEU A 107 6.43 3.76 -14.64
CA LEU A 107 6.80 4.50 -13.44
C LEU A 107 7.27 3.56 -12.31
N LEU A 108 6.56 2.46 -12.08
CA LEU A 108 7.00 1.43 -11.11
C LEU A 108 8.35 0.83 -11.50
N ALA A 109 8.55 0.53 -12.79
CA ALA A 109 9.80 -0.01 -13.30
C ALA A 109 10.94 0.99 -13.08
N LYS A 110 10.66 2.29 -13.21
CA LYS A 110 11.62 3.34 -12.90
C LYS A 110 12.00 3.35 -11.42
N PHE A 111 11.06 3.17 -10.49
CA PHE A 111 11.35 3.08 -9.06
C PHE A 111 12.21 1.85 -8.72
N VAL A 112 11.87 0.67 -9.25
CA VAL A 112 12.66 -0.55 -9.07
C VAL A 112 14.07 -0.34 -9.61
N HIS A 113 14.22 0.21 -10.81
CA HIS A 113 15.52 0.54 -11.38
C HIS A 113 16.33 1.51 -10.50
N LEU A 114 15.72 2.57 -9.99
CA LEU A 114 16.38 3.54 -9.09
C LEU A 114 16.85 2.88 -7.79
N ARG A 115 16.05 1.98 -7.22
CA ARG A 115 16.44 1.16 -6.07
C ARG A 115 17.64 0.29 -6.40
N ASP A 116 17.62 -0.42 -7.52
CA ASP A 116 18.69 -1.35 -7.91
C ASP A 116 20.02 -0.63 -8.14
N VAL A 117 20.02 0.48 -8.90
CA VAL A 117 21.25 1.27 -9.13
C VAL A 117 21.76 1.95 -7.85
N SER A 118 20.89 2.16 -6.86
CA SER A 118 21.30 2.75 -5.58
C SER A 118 22.08 1.76 -4.70
N GLY A 119 21.99 0.46 -4.97
CA GLY A 119 22.58 -0.63 -4.17
C GLY A 119 21.87 -0.88 -2.82
N GLN A 120 20.72 -0.25 -2.57
CA GLN A 120 20.01 -0.41 -1.31
C GLN A 120 19.09 -1.64 -1.33
N ARG A 121 19.07 -2.36 -0.21
CA ARG A 121 18.08 -3.42 0.06
C ARG A 121 16.78 -2.80 0.58
N LEU A 122 16.11 -2.06 -0.28
CA LEU A 122 14.85 -1.38 -0.02
C LEU A 122 13.75 -2.09 -0.82
N LEU A 123 12.74 -2.64 -0.15
CA LEU A 123 11.60 -3.25 -0.85
C LEU A 123 10.78 -2.18 -1.59
N VAL A 124 10.22 -2.51 -2.74
CA VAL A 124 9.30 -1.64 -3.51
C VAL A 124 8.02 -2.41 -3.74
N GLY A 125 6.89 -1.83 -3.35
CA GLY A 125 5.58 -2.40 -3.61
C GLY A 125 4.49 -1.35 -3.74
N PRO A 126 3.59 -1.45 -4.73
CA PRO A 126 2.47 -0.52 -4.88
C PRO A 126 1.28 -0.91 -3.99
N ALA A 127 0.51 0.10 -3.59
CA ALA A 127 -0.90 -0.11 -3.24
C ALA A 127 -1.68 -0.34 -4.54
N ILE A 128 -2.39 -1.47 -4.64
CA ILE A 128 -3.21 -1.82 -5.80
C ILE A 128 -4.62 -2.14 -5.34
N PRO A 129 -5.67 -1.73 -6.06
CA PRO A 129 -7.02 -2.11 -5.72
C PRO A 129 -7.26 -3.59 -6.03
N PHE A 130 -8.14 -4.22 -5.25
CA PHE A 130 -8.46 -5.65 -5.38
C PHE A 130 -8.99 -6.07 -6.75
N TRP A 131 -9.45 -5.12 -7.58
CA TRP A 131 -10.13 -5.41 -8.85
C TRP A 131 -9.21 -5.29 -10.08
N PHE A 132 -7.91 -5.07 -9.90
CA PHE A 132 -6.93 -5.00 -11.00
C PHE A 132 -6.76 -6.32 -11.77
N ASP A 133 -7.19 -7.44 -11.19
CA ASP A 133 -7.20 -8.78 -11.77
C ASP A 133 -8.48 -9.13 -12.54
N SER A 134 -9.59 -8.44 -12.23
CA SER A 134 -10.95 -8.91 -12.52
C SER A 134 -11.82 -7.89 -13.29
N SER A 135 -11.47 -6.60 -13.28
CA SER A 135 -12.18 -5.58 -14.05
C SER A 135 -11.75 -5.55 -15.51
N ASP A 136 -12.71 -5.38 -16.43
CA ASP A 136 -12.48 -5.34 -17.89
C ASP A 136 -11.40 -4.33 -18.34
N CYS A 137 -11.24 -3.22 -17.61
CA CYS A 137 -10.19 -2.22 -17.87
C CYS A 137 -8.76 -2.75 -17.75
N CYS A 138 -8.60 -3.88 -17.04
CA CYS A 138 -7.39 -4.17 -16.29
C CYS A 138 -6.97 -5.64 -16.40
N THR A 139 -7.85 -6.53 -16.87
CA THR A 139 -7.58 -7.97 -17.04
C THR A 139 -6.70 -8.32 -18.26
N ALA A 140 -6.58 -7.41 -19.23
CA ALA A 140 -5.86 -7.65 -20.49
C ALA A 140 -4.93 -6.49 -20.88
N ILE A 141 -3.93 -6.20 -20.03
CA ILE A 141 -2.93 -5.17 -20.30
C ILE A 141 -1.74 -5.76 -21.06
N THR A 142 -1.43 -5.20 -22.22
CA THR A 142 -0.22 -5.56 -22.98
C THR A 142 0.93 -4.62 -22.61
N TRP A 143 1.95 -5.15 -21.96
CA TRP A 143 3.15 -4.42 -21.56
C TRP A 143 4.40 -5.27 -21.86
N HIS A 144 5.39 -4.68 -22.53
CA HIS A 144 6.62 -5.36 -22.98
C HIS A 144 6.40 -6.70 -23.71
N GLY A 145 5.34 -6.80 -24.51
CA GLY A 145 5.03 -8.01 -25.30
C GLY A 145 4.31 -9.12 -24.53
N LYS A 146 4.03 -8.94 -23.23
CA LYS A 146 3.18 -9.84 -22.43
C LYS A 146 1.82 -9.21 -22.23
N THR A 147 0.76 -9.98 -22.46
CA THR A 147 -0.62 -9.61 -22.11
C THR A 147 -1.03 -10.39 -20.87
N ALA A 148 -1.43 -9.68 -19.81
CA ALA A 148 -1.84 -10.24 -18.52
C ALA A 148 -2.68 -9.21 -17.74
N PRO A 149 -3.32 -9.61 -16.64
CA PRO A 149 -3.92 -8.67 -15.71
C PRO A 149 -2.91 -7.64 -15.18
N LEU A 150 -3.40 -6.46 -14.80
CA LEU A 150 -2.54 -5.39 -14.31
C LEU A 150 -1.88 -5.76 -12.97
N SER A 151 -2.58 -6.50 -12.10
CA SER A 151 -2.03 -6.98 -10.84
C SER A 151 -0.87 -7.97 -11.07
N ASP A 152 -0.96 -8.84 -12.09
CA ASP A 152 0.13 -9.76 -12.48
C ASP A 152 1.39 -9.01 -12.89
N HIS A 153 1.25 -7.99 -13.76
CA HIS A 153 2.40 -7.16 -14.16
C HIS A 153 3.04 -6.44 -12.97
N ALA A 154 2.22 -5.91 -12.05
CA ALA A 154 2.72 -5.27 -10.84
C ALA A 154 3.46 -6.27 -9.93
N GLN A 155 2.90 -7.47 -9.75
CA GLN A 155 3.51 -8.54 -8.97
C GLN A 155 4.80 -9.07 -9.60
N ASP A 156 4.91 -9.18 -10.91
CA ASP A 156 6.15 -9.56 -11.59
C ASP A 156 7.26 -8.53 -11.35
N LEU A 157 6.89 -7.25 -11.48
CA LEU A 157 7.82 -6.13 -11.48
C LEU A 157 8.36 -5.77 -10.09
N THR A 158 7.53 -5.89 -9.05
CA THR A 158 7.81 -5.33 -7.72
C THR A 158 8.09 -6.43 -6.68
N ASP A 159 8.59 -6.06 -5.49
CA ASP A 159 8.94 -7.07 -4.47
C ASP A 159 7.70 -7.59 -3.72
N TYR A 160 6.67 -6.75 -3.60
CA TYR A 160 5.39 -7.09 -2.98
C TYR A 160 4.28 -6.18 -3.53
N VAL A 161 3.02 -6.56 -3.30
CA VAL A 161 1.84 -5.70 -3.52
C VAL A 161 1.07 -5.54 -2.22
N ALA A 162 0.52 -4.34 -1.99
CA ALA A 162 -0.45 -4.09 -0.92
C ALA A 162 -1.84 -3.95 -1.54
N LEU A 163 -2.66 -4.99 -1.39
CA LEU A 163 -4.00 -5.05 -1.93
C LEU A 163 -4.93 -4.16 -1.09
N MET A 164 -5.57 -3.16 -1.68
CA MET A 164 -6.61 -2.37 -1.03
C MET A 164 -7.92 -3.17 -1.06
N ASP A 165 -7.99 -4.18 -0.21
CA ASP A 165 -9.08 -5.14 -0.12
C ASP A 165 -10.11 -4.72 0.92
N TYR A 166 -10.66 -3.54 0.68
CA TYR A 166 -11.57 -2.90 1.61
C TYR A 166 -12.94 -3.58 1.56
N THR A 167 -13.12 -4.50 2.51
CA THR A 167 -14.38 -5.14 2.88
C THR A 167 -14.29 -5.61 4.33
N GLU A 168 -15.44 -5.71 5.00
CA GLU A 168 -15.51 -6.00 6.43
C GLU A 168 -15.76 -7.48 6.77
N THR A 169 -15.70 -8.39 5.80
CA THR A 169 -15.92 -9.83 6.06
C THR A 169 -14.73 -10.66 5.64
N ALA A 170 -14.37 -11.66 6.45
CA ALA A 170 -13.29 -12.60 6.17
C ALA A 170 -13.51 -13.34 4.85
N ALA A 171 -14.75 -13.72 4.54
CA ALA A 171 -15.08 -14.36 3.27
C ALA A 171 -14.82 -13.41 2.08
N GLY A 172 -15.21 -12.14 2.20
CA GLY A 172 -14.90 -11.10 1.21
C GLY A 172 -13.39 -10.95 1.02
N ILE A 173 -12.66 -10.75 2.11
CA ILE A 173 -11.20 -10.57 2.12
C ILE A 173 -10.49 -11.75 1.46
N ILE A 174 -10.82 -12.99 1.88
CA ILE A 174 -10.16 -14.19 1.34
C ILE A 174 -10.45 -14.34 -0.15
N SER A 175 -11.70 -14.13 -0.57
CA SER A 175 -12.11 -14.31 -1.96
C SER A 175 -11.46 -13.31 -2.91
N ARG A 176 -11.33 -12.04 -2.49
CA ARG A 176 -10.75 -10.97 -3.31
C ARG A 176 -9.24 -11.03 -3.41
N ALA A 177 -8.55 -11.62 -2.43
CA ALA A 177 -7.11 -11.80 -2.47
C ALA A 177 -6.65 -13.12 -3.11
N GLU A 178 -7.59 -14.00 -3.51
CA GLU A 178 -7.28 -15.36 -3.99
C GLU A 178 -6.34 -15.34 -5.20
N HIS A 179 -6.62 -14.48 -6.19
CA HIS A 179 -5.82 -14.38 -7.40
C HIS A 179 -4.39 -13.91 -7.11
N GLU A 180 -4.20 -12.80 -6.39
CA GLU A 180 -2.88 -12.27 -6.04
C GLU A 180 -2.07 -13.27 -5.23
N ILE A 181 -2.68 -13.94 -4.25
CA ILE A 181 -2.00 -14.96 -3.43
C ILE A 181 -1.56 -16.14 -4.30
N ALA A 182 -2.44 -16.65 -5.16
CA ALA A 182 -2.13 -17.78 -6.04
C ALA A 182 -1.05 -17.40 -7.07
N TYR A 183 -1.13 -16.20 -7.64
CA TYR A 183 -0.16 -15.71 -8.61
C TYR A 183 1.23 -15.54 -8.00
N ALA A 184 1.33 -14.85 -6.85
CA ALA A 184 2.58 -14.69 -6.12
C ALA A 184 3.24 -16.05 -5.79
N ALA A 185 2.45 -17.06 -5.42
CA ALA A 185 2.95 -18.41 -5.21
C ALA A 185 3.47 -19.04 -6.51
N ALA A 186 2.75 -18.88 -7.63
CA ALA A 186 3.14 -19.42 -8.93
C ALA A 186 4.45 -18.81 -9.46
N ILE A 187 4.68 -17.51 -9.23
CA ILE A 187 5.92 -16.83 -9.62
C ILE A 187 7.04 -16.92 -8.56
N GLY A 188 6.82 -17.66 -7.47
CA GLY A 188 7.84 -17.95 -6.47
C GLY A 188 8.21 -16.75 -5.59
N LYS A 189 7.26 -15.84 -5.31
CA LYS A 189 7.45 -14.70 -4.41
C LYS A 189 6.78 -14.96 -3.05
N PRO A 190 7.52 -15.44 -2.03
CA PRO A 190 6.97 -15.62 -0.70
C PRO A 190 6.81 -14.27 0.00
N ARG A 191 5.80 -14.16 0.87
CA ARG A 191 5.51 -12.99 1.72
C ARG A 191 5.46 -11.69 0.93
N SER A 192 4.82 -11.72 -0.24
CA SER A 192 4.76 -10.61 -1.19
C SER A 192 3.34 -10.07 -1.41
N VAL A 193 2.32 -10.60 -0.74
CA VAL A 193 0.95 -10.06 -0.81
C VAL A 193 0.51 -9.62 0.58
N VAL A 194 0.41 -8.31 0.77
CA VAL A 194 -0.17 -7.70 1.97
C VAL A 194 -1.63 -7.39 1.67
N ILE A 195 -2.55 -7.79 2.54
CA ILE A 195 -3.98 -7.50 2.39
C ILE A 195 -4.34 -6.30 3.26
N GLY A 196 -4.80 -5.22 2.65
CA GLY A 196 -5.22 -3.99 3.30
C GLY A 196 -6.71 -3.99 3.60
N VAL A 197 -7.07 -3.67 4.84
CA VAL A 197 -8.46 -3.45 5.28
C VAL A 197 -8.63 -2.01 5.77
N GLU A 198 -9.87 -1.52 5.81
CA GLU A 198 -10.18 -0.12 6.16
C GLU A 198 -10.92 -0.04 7.50
N SER A 199 -10.65 1.02 8.26
CA SER A 199 -11.19 1.28 9.60
C SER A 199 -11.56 2.76 9.81
N LYS A 200 -11.44 3.60 8.78
CA LYS A 200 -11.86 4.99 8.83
C LYS A 200 -13.38 5.09 8.85
N ASP A 201 -13.87 6.10 9.54
CA ASP A 201 -15.24 6.58 9.36
C ASP A 201 -15.39 7.12 7.93
N LEU A 202 -16.22 6.45 7.13
CA LEU A 202 -16.55 6.86 5.76
C LEU A 202 -17.90 7.58 5.68
N SER A 203 -18.51 7.92 6.82
CA SER A 203 -19.75 8.70 6.83
C SER A 203 -19.56 10.04 6.12
N GLY A 204 -20.53 10.38 5.26
CA GLY A 204 -20.46 11.58 4.42
C GLY A 204 -19.62 11.43 3.15
N THR A 205 -19.10 10.24 2.84
CA THR A 205 -18.56 9.89 1.52
C THR A 205 -19.62 9.19 0.66
N SER A 206 -19.29 8.88 -0.60
CA SER A 206 -20.12 8.05 -1.48
C SER A 206 -19.83 6.55 -1.34
N ASP A 207 -18.86 6.17 -0.51
CA ASP A 207 -18.48 4.79 -0.32
C ASP A 207 -19.52 4.07 0.57
N PRO A 208 -19.83 2.79 0.28
CA PRO A 208 -20.73 2.02 1.11
C PRO A 208 -20.07 1.71 2.47
N GLU A 209 -20.88 1.56 3.51
CA GLU A 209 -20.40 1.22 4.86
C GLU A 209 -19.55 -0.07 4.88
N THR A 210 -19.93 -1.04 4.04
CA THR A 210 -19.28 -2.36 3.92
C THR A 210 -17.82 -2.36 3.46
N VAL A 211 -17.27 -1.20 3.09
CA VAL A 211 -15.86 -1.00 2.74
C VAL A 211 -14.98 -0.84 3.99
N THR A 212 -15.55 -0.49 5.15
CA THR A 212 -14.79 -0.19 6.37
C THR A 212 -15.32 -0.96 7.58
N PHE A 213 -14.43 -1.40 8.46
CA PHE A 213 -14.79 -1.98 9.75
C PHE A 213 -15.30 -0.95 10.78
N TYR A 214 -15.42 0.33 10.38
CA TYR A 214 -15.69 1.41 11.33
C TYR A 214 -16.95 1.18 12.15
N GLU A 215 -18.08 0.85 11.53
CA GLU A 215 -19.36 0.68 12.24
C GLU A 215 -19.49 -0.65 13.00
N GLU A 216 -18.63 -1.61 12.70
CA GLU A 216 -18.63 -2.93 13.33
C GLU A 216 -17.89 -2.91 14.68
N GLY A 217 -16.87 -2.05 14.81
CA GLY A 217 -16.01 -1.98 15.97
C GLY A 217 -14.90 -3.02 15.98
N ARG A 218 -13.94 -2.82 16.88
CA ARG A 218 -12.66 -3.55 16.89
C ARG A 218 -12.81 -5.03 17.20
N THR A 219 -13.74 -5.43 18.09
CA THR A 219 -13.93 -6.84 18.45
C THR A 219 -14.40 -7.67 17.24
N TYR A 220 -15.32 -7.13 16.45
CA TYR A 220 -15.79 -7.80 15.23
C TYR A 220 -14.67 -7.86 14.20
N MET A 221 -13.98 -6.74 13.96
CA MET A 221 -12.84 -6.67 13.06
C MET A 221 -11.76 -7.71 13.41
N GLU A 222 -11.30 -7.75 14.67
CA GLU A 222 -10.30 -8.72 15.13
C GLU A 222 -10.76 -10.18 14.89
N ALA A 223 -12.04 -10.48 15.13
CA ALA A 223 -12.61 -11.81 14.88
C ALA A 223 -12.65 -12.18 13.39
N GLU A 224 -12.92 -11.23 12.48
CA GLU A 224 -12.83 -11.46 11.04
C GLU A 224 -11.37 -11.64 10.59
N LEU A 225 -10.45 -10.81 11.11
CA LEU A 225 -9.02 -10.93 10.78
C LEU A 225 -8.42 -12.26 11.28
N ASP A 226 -8.85 -12.78 12.43
CA ASP A 226 -8.45 -14.11 12.93
C ASP A 226 -8.85 -15.24 11.98
N LYS A 227 -10.02 -15.12 11.32
CA LYS A 227 -10.47 -16.08 10.30
C LYS A 227 -9.59 -15.99 9.05
N VAL A 228 -9.22 -14.77 8.63
CA VAL A 228 -8.29 -14.55 7.50
C VAL A 228 -6.93 -15.17 7.80
N TYR A 229 -6.37 -14.94 9.00
CA TYR A 229 -5.11 -15.56 9.43
C TYR A 229 -5.21 -17.09 9.54
N SER A 230 -6.36 -17.62 9.95
CA SER A 230 -6.59 -19.07 9.99
C SER A 230 -6.60 -19.68 8.58
N ALA A 231 -7.13 -18.97 7.59
CA ALA A 231 -7.21 -19.43 6.21
C ALA A 231 -5.90 -19.25 5.43
N LEU A 232 -5.22 -18.11 5.59
CA LEU A 232 -4.09 -17.70 4.75
C LEU A 232 -2.74 -17.71 5.48
N GLY A 233 -2.70 -17.83 6.81
CA GLY A 233 -1.49 -17.73 7.61
C GLY A 233 -0.42 -18.79 7.27
N GLY A 234 -0.83 -19.95 6.75
CA GLY A 234 0.05 -21.00 6.26
C GLY A 234 0.49 -20.82 4.80
N THR A 235 -0.09 -19.88 4.07
CA THR A 235 0.18 -19.68 2.64
C THR A 235 1.47 -18.88 2.46
N PRO A 236 2.50 -19.42 1.78
CA PRO A 236 3.81 -18.76 1.71
C PRO A 236 3.80 -17.35 1.12
N ALA A 237 2.89 -17.04 0.19
CA ALA A 237 2.77 -15.73 -0.44
C ALA A 237 2.16 -14.65 0.49
N PHE A 238 1.38 -15.05 1.50
CA PHE A 238 0.70 -14.13 2.41
C PHE A 238 1.71 -13.42 3.32
N ALA A 239 1.75 -12.09 3.22
CA ALA A 239 2.67 -11.24 3.96
C ALA A 239 2.07 -10.69 5.27
N GLY A 240 0.75 -10.80 5.43
CA GLY A 240 -0.01 -10.29 6.57
C GLY A 240 -1.05 -9.24 6.16
N ILE A 241 -1.62 -8.59 7.16
CA ILE A 241 -2.68 -7.59 7.00
C ILE A 241 -2.16 -6.18 7.30
N ALA A 242 -2.58 -5.22 6.49
CA ALA A 242 -2.38 -3.78 6.70
C ALA A 242 -3.71 -3.12 7.10
N MET A 243 -3.67 -2.24 8.10
CA MET A 243 -4.83 -1.50 8.56
C MET A 243 -4.75 -0.05 8.08
N HIS A 244 -5.64 0.34 7.18
CA HIS A 244 -5.89 1.73 6.86
C HIS A 244 -7.02 2.23 7.76
N HIS A 245 -6.92 3.30 8.54
CA HIS A 245 -5.73 4.10 8.84
C HIS A 245 -5.44 4.07 10.35
N TYR A 246 -4.17 4.17 10.74
CA TYR A 246 -3.75 4.16 12.16
C TYR A 246 -4.55 5.11 13.06
N GLY A 247 -4.88 6.32 12.56
CA GLY A 247 -5.73 7.26 13.30
C GLY A 247 -7.16 6.76 13.50
N GLY A 248 -7.74 6.07 12.51
CA GLY A 248 -9.06 5.43 12.63
C GLY A 248 -9.04 4.31 13.66
N LEU A 249 -7.98 3.48 13.67
CA LEU A 249 -7.82 2.40 14.64
C LEU A 249 -7.78 2.90 16.09
N LEU A 250 -7.15 4.05 16.36
CA LEU A 250 -7.12 4.65 17.71
C LEU A 250 -8.50 5.09 18.18
N LEU A 251 -9.36 5.49 17.25
CA LEU A 251 -10.71 5.96 17.52
C LEU A 251 -11.75 4.83 17.48
N LEU A 252 -11.38 3.63 17.01
CA LEU A 252 -12.27 2.49 16.89
C LEU A 252 -12.46 1.82 18.27
N PRO A 253 -13.67 1.88 18.88
CA PRO A 253 -13.93 1.22 20.14
C PRO A 253 -13.99 -0.31 19.96
N SER A 254 -13.93 -1.06 21.06
CA SER A 254 -14.18 -2.51 21.03
C SER A 254 -15.54 -2.84 20.41
N VAL A 255 -16.59 -2.13 20.82
CA VAL A 255 -17.94 -2.15 20.28
C VAL A 255 -18.52 -0.73 20.40
N TRP A 256 -19.43 -0.35 19.51
CA TRP A 256 -20.14 0.92 19.65
C TRP A 256 -21.22 0.85 20.72
N GLY A 257 -21.44 1.96 21.42
CA GLY A 257 -22.45 2.08 22.47
C GLY A 257 -21.92 1.81 23.88
N GLU A 258 -22.84 1.50 24.80
CA GLU A 258 -22.54 1.34 26.22
C GLU A 258 -21.58 0.16 26.45
N GLY A 259 -20.48 0.41 27.16
CA GLY A 259 -19.46 -0.60 27.47
C GLY A 259 -18.32 -0.72 26.45
N GLY A 260 -18.30 0.09 25.39
CA GLY A 260 -17.18 0.17 24.44
C GLY A 260 -15.88 0.72 25.08
N VAL A 261 -14.73 0.14 24.72
CA VAL A 261 -13.39 0.52 25.23
C VAL A 261 -12.49 1.02 24.10
N TYR A 262 -11.88 2.19 24.27
CA TYR A 262 -10.97 2.86 23.33
C TYR A 262 -9.49 2.60 23.67
N TYR A 263 -8.60 2.83 22.69
CA TYR A 263 -7.14 2.80 22.87
C TYR A 263 -6.57 4.20 23.17
N PRO A 264 -5.46 4.32 23.96
CA PRO A 264 -4.92 3.36 24.91
C PRO A 264 -5.57 3.57 26.29
N SER A 265 -6.12 2.50 26.87
CA SER A 265 -6.47 2.46 28.29
C SER A 265 -5.25 2.20 29.17
#